data_AF-A0A821SLR7-F1
#
_entry.id   AF-A0A821SLR7-F1
#
_cell.length_a   1.000
_cell.length_b   1.000
_cell.length_c   1.000
_cell.angle_alpha   90.00
_cell.angle_beta   90.00
_cell.angle_gamma   90.00
#
_symmetry.space_group_name_H-M   'P 1'
#
loop_
_entity.id
_entity.type
_entity.pdbx_description
1 polymer ?
#
loop_
_entity_poly.entity_id
_entity_poly.type
_entity_poly.pdbx_seq_one_letter_code
_entity_poly.pdbx_strand_id
1 'polypeptide(L)'
;MTSRDRITEMFRFHRRPSFSNNFSLNKQILTSIIRPKTLATLRRLDTTRKSYLFRFLHESRLIFMLNPPFINLDGANLSSIIIGSLEEGIDMRRVFLSNVNPDNASFTSVSFGNSVFKYTRLRGPAFHSVSFEYVNFVGAQLQEANLIVTNVYKADFTSVNMMGAKISQKQINSIGSISLVIFPDDSQGRNPNLFTDSNCEKFINETNSQQNISINRYREWLIQIGWQHDGFIYYCTGWFDKANDL
;
A
#
# COMPACT_ATOMS: atom_id res chain seq x y z
N MET A 1 27.23 27.06 5.91
CA MET A 1 25.94 26.79 5.25
C MET A 1 25.94 25.36 4.72
N THR A 2 25.23 24.47 5.40
CA THR A 2 25.10 23.05 5.02
C THR A 2 24.25 22.92 3.75
N SER A 3 24.30 21.77 3.07
CA SER A 3 23.43 21.49 1.91
C SER A 3 21.94 21.58 2.28
N ARG A 4 21.59 21.26 3.54
CA ARG A 4 20.25 21.43 4.13
C ARG A 4 19.84 22.89 4.21
N ASP A 5 20.75 23.79 4.57
CA ASP A 5 20.47 25.23 4.66
C ASP A 5 20.21 25.83 3.28
N ARG A 6 21.01 25.45 2.26
CA ARG A 6 20.82 25.92 0.88
C ARG A 6 19.48 25.49 0.30
N ILE A 7 19.08 24.25 0.54
CA ILE A 7 17.80 23.71 0.07
C ILE A 7 16.63 24.40 0.80
N THR A 8 16.72 24.59 2.12
CA THR A 8 15.69 25.29 2.92
C THR A 8 15.53 26.75 2.48
N GLU A 9 16.63 27.42 2.14
CA GLU A 9 16.64 28.78 1.63
C GLU A 9 16.03 28.89 0.23
N MET A 10 16.29 27.90 -0.64
CA MET A 10 15.64 27.77 -1.95
C MET A 10 14.11 27.65 -1.85
N PHE A 11 13.60 27.05 -0.77
CA PHE A 11 12.16 26.89 -0.54
C PHE A 11 11.46 28.09 0.11
N ARG A 12 12.18 29.07 0.69
CA ARG A 12 11.58 30.30 1.26
C ARG A 12 10.96 31.24 0.22
N PHE A 13 11.23 31.04 -1.07
CA PHE A 13 10.74 31.89 -2.17
C PHE A 13 9.24 31.71 -2.55
N HIS A 14 8.49 30.85 -1.87
CA HIS A 14 7.10 30.49 -2.21
C HIS A 14 6.01 31.55 -1.89
N ARG A 15 6.34 32.85 -1.72
CA ARG A 15 5.35 33.91 -1.47
C ARG A 15 5.61 35.20 -2.26
N ARG A 16 5.65 35.13 -3.60
CA ARG A 16 5.48 36.34 -4.45
C ARG A 16 4.52 36.10 -5.62
N PRO A 17 3.70 37.11 -6.02
CA PRO A 17 2.57 36.92 -6.94
C PRO A 17 2.94 36.84 -8.43
N SER A 18 4.20 37.00 -8.81
CA SER A 18 4.63 37.15 -10.22
C SER A 18 5.02 35.82 -10.92
N PHE A 19 4.51 34.67 -10.46
CA PHE A 19 5.06 33.33 -10.78
C PHE A 19 4.31 32.51 -11.84
N SER A 20 3.29 33.02 -12.52
CA SER A 20 2.49 32.21 -13.46
C SER A 20 3.31 31.66 -14.65
N ASN A 21 4.14 32.48 -15.28
CA ASN A 21 4.98 32.05 -16.41
C ASN A 21 6.17 31.18 -15.96
N ASN A 22 6.83 31.49 -14.83
CA ASN A 22 7.91 30.68 -14.27
C ASN A 22 7.44 29.32 -13.78
N PHE A 23 6.22 29.20 -13.25
CA PHE A 23 5.67 27.93 -12.80
C PHE A 23 5.45 26.95 -13.96
N SER A 24 4.97 27.45 -15.11
CA SER A 24 4.79 26.63 -16.32
C SER A 24 6.12 26.10 -16.87
N LEU A 25 7.16 26.95 -16.94
CA LEU A 25 8.50 26.59 -17.39
C LEU A 25 9.18 25.60 -16.43
N ASN A 26 9.04 25.83 -15.12
CA ASN A 26 9.57 24.91 -14.10
C ASN A 26 8.88 23.55 -14.16
N LYS A 27 7.56 23.51 -14.36
CA LYS A 27 6.82 22.25 -14.55
C LYS A 27 7.27 21.53 -15.82
N GLN A 28 7.52 22.25 -16.91
CA GLN A 28 8.07 21.67 -18.13
C GLN A 28 9.47 21.08 -17.89
N ILE A 29 10.41 21.82 -17.28
CA ILE A 29 11.75 21.30 -16.97
C ILE A 29 11.70 20.07 -16.05
N LEU A 30 10.83 20.11 -15.04
CA LEU A 30 10.65 18.99 -14.12
C LEU A 30 10.17 17.72 -14.83
N THR A 31 9.20 17.88 -15.75
CA THR A 31 8.59 16.75 -16.48
C THR A 31 9.44 16.27 -17.65
N SER A 32 10.11 17.16 -18.39
CA SER A 32 10.84 16.84 -19.62
C SER A 32 12.31 16.46 -19.39
N ILE A 33 12.94 16.95 -18.31
CA ILE A 33 14.37 16.74 -18.06
C ILE A 33 14.61 16.03 -16.74
N ILE A 34 14.11 16.59 -15.63
CA ILE A 34 14.49 16.12 -14.30
C ILE A 34 13.93 14.72 -14.04
N ARG A 35 12.62 14.50 -14.22
CA ARG A 35 12.01 13.19 -14.00
C ARG A 35 12.65 12.09 -14.87
N PRO A 36 12.77 12.23 -16.21
CA PRO A 36 13.40 11.20 -17.03
C PRO A 36 14.83 10.89 -16.59
N LYS A 37 15.63 11.90 -16.25
CA LYS A 37 16.98 11.71 -15.71
C LYS A 37 16.95 10.95 -14.38
N THR A 38 16.09 11.32 -13.44
CA THR A 38 15.94 10.62 -12.16
C THR A 38 15.58 9.14 -12.37
N LEU A 39 14.61 8.85 -13.24
CA LEU A 39 14.20 7.47 -13.54
C LEU A 39 15.32 6.67 -14.23
N ALA A 40 16.04 7.29 -15.18
CA ALA A 40 17.17 6.67 -15.84
C ALA A 40 18.31 6.38 -14.87
N THR A 41 18.59 7.30 -13.93
CA THR A 41 19.57 7.11 -12.87
C THR A 41 19.15 5.96 -11.96
N LEU A 42 17.92 5.95 -11.44
CA LEU A 42 17.43 4.86 -10.58
C LEU A 42 17.56 3.47 -11.23
N ARG A 43 17.33 3.37 -12.54
CA ARG A 43 17.48 2.12 -13.31
C ARG A 43 18.93 1.62 -13.42
N ARG A 44 19.92 2.53 -13.40
CA ARG A 44 21.34 2.21 -13.61
C ARG A 44 22.10 1.98 -12.30
N LEU A 45 21.54 2.39 -11.18
CA LEU A 45 22.18 2.24 -9.87
C LEU A 45 22.01 0.83 -9.33
N ASP A 46 23.07 0.34 -8.70
CA ASP A 46 23.00 -0.82 -7.82
C ASP A 46 22.04 -0.57 -6.64
N THR A 47 21.66 -1.66 -5.95
CA THR A 47 20.74 -1.64 -4.81
C THR A 47 21.07 -0.56 -3.77
N THR A 48 22.33 -0.50 -3.34
CA THR A 48 22.77 0.40 -2.27
C THR A 48 22.66 1.86 -2.70
N ARG A 49 23.20 2.20 -3.87
CA ARG A 49 23.14 3.58 -4.39
C ARG A 49 21.72 4.01 -4.75
N LYS A 50 20.89 3.10 -5.25
CA LYS A 50 19.47 3.35 -5.53
C LYS A 50 18.73 3.71 -4.24
N SER A 51 19.05 3.02 -3.14
CA SER A 51 18.49 3.28 -1.81
C SER A 51 18.90 4.64 -1.27
N TYR A 52 20.18 5.02 -1.40
CA TYR A 52 20.65 6.35 -1.02
C TYR A 52 19.99 7.45 -1.84
N LEU A 53 19.88 7.27 -3.15
CA LEU A 53 19.20 8.24 -4.00
C LEU A 53 17.72 8.39 -3.61
N PHE A 54 17.03 7.27 -3.38
CA PHE A 54 15.64 7.30 -2.96
C PHE A 54 15.45 8.04 -1.63
N ARG A 55 16.30 7.76 -0.64
CA ARG A 55 16.30 8.45 0.65
C ARG A 55 16.59 9.94 0.49
N PHE A 56 17.60 10.30 -0.31
CA PHE A 56 17.93 11.70 -0.62
C PHE A 56 16.75 12.45 -1.24
N LEU A 57 16.04 11.82 -2.19
CA LEU A 57 14.85 12.40 -2.82
C LEU A 57 13.74 12.66 -1.81
N HIS A 58 13.55 11.76 -0.84
CA HIS A 58 12.58 11.93 0.24
C HIS A 58 12.99 13.03 1.23
N GLU A 59 14.22 12.97 1.76
CA GLU A 59 14.74 13.93 2.74
C GLU A 59 14.79 15.36 2.18
N SER A 60 15.06 15.49 0.88
CA SER A 60 15.00 16.77 0.15
C SER A 60 13.58 17.21 -0.20
N ARG A 61 12.56 16.46 0.23
CA ARG A 61 11.13 16.68 -0.01
C ARG A 61 10.73 16.70 -1.49
N LEU A 62 11.56 16.11 -2.37
CA LEU A 62 11.32 16.11 -3.82
C LEU A 62 10.22 15.12 -4.21
N ILE A 63 10.03 14.06 -3.44
CA ILE A 63 8.99 13.03 -3.66
C ILE A 63 7.93 13.03 -2.56
N PHE A 64 7.89 14.09 -1.76
CA PHE A 64 6.92 14.27 -0.69
C PHE A 64 5.52 14.48 -1.29
N MET A 65 4.48 14.07 -0.57
CA MET A 65 3.07 14.22 -0.93
C MET A 65 2.67 15.70 -0.81
N LEU A 66 3.07 16.44 -1.84
CA LEU A 66 2.56 17.74 -2.22
C LEU A 66 1.61 17.51 -3.40
N ASN A 67 0.68 18.43 -3.64
CA ASN A 67 -0.24 18.31 -4.76
C ASN A 67 0.23 19.23 -5.90
N PRO A 68 1.02 18.75 -6.90
CA PRO A 68 1.67 17.42 -7.05
C PRO A 68 3.09 17.34 -6.43
N PRO A 69 3.72 16.14 -6.32
CA PRO A 69 5.12 16.03 -5.89
C PRO A 69 6.05 16.75 -6.90
N PHE A 70 7.19 17.26 -6.41
CA PHE A 70 8.16 17.95 -7.28
C PHE A 70 8.74 17.02 -8.34
N ILE A 71 9.12 15.80 -7.93
CA ILE A 71 9.59 14.74 -8.81
C ILE A 71 8.59 13.59 -8.71
N ASN A 72 7.90 13.31 -9.80
CA ASN A 72 7.00 12.17 -9.88
C ASN A 72 7.79 10.89 -10.21
N LEU A 73 7.77 9.90 -9.31
CA LEU A 73 8.40 8.60 -9.49
C LEU A 73 7.51 7.55 -10.15
N ASP A 74 6.37 7.92 -10.71
CA ASP A 74 5.48 7.00 -11.42
C ASP A 74 6.24 6.11 -12.42
N GLY A 75 6.11 4.79 -12.33
CA GLY A 75 6.84 3.83 -13.17
C GLY A 75 8.32 3.64 -12.83
N ALA A 76 8.81 4.18 -11.71
CA ALA A 76 10.19 3.98 -11.26
C ALA A 76 10.47 2.52 -10.92
N ASN A 77 11.67 2.06 -11.26
CA ASN A 77 12.18 0.78 -10.78
C ASN A 77 12.95 1.01 -9.47
N LEU A 78 12.32 0.64 -8.35
CA LEU A 78 12.90 0.63 -7.01
C LEU A 78 13.15 -0.80 -6.51
N SER A 79 13.32 -1.77 -7.42
CA SER A 79 13.50 -3.16 -7.01
C SER A 79 14.72 -3.31 -6.12
N SER A 80 14.57 -4.13 -5.09
CA SER A 80 15.60 -4.51 -4.14
C SER A 80 16.15 -3.38 -3.27
N ILE A 81 15.55 -2.17 -3.25
CA ILE A 81 16.03 -1.11 -2.35
C ILE A 81 16.01 -1.55 -0.89
N ILE A 82 16.92 -1.01 -0.11
CA ILE A 82 17.08 -1.27 1.31
C ILE A 82 16.91 0.06 2.04
N ILE A 83 15.86 0.19 2.83
CA ILE A 83 15.60 1.38 3.64
C ILE A 83 15.51 0.97 5.10
N GLY A 84 16.23 1.69 5.96
CA GLY A 84 16.14 1.49 7.39
C GLY A 84 17.29 0.68 7.97
N SER A 85 17.32 0.63 9.29
CA SER A 85 18.27 -0.17 10.07
C SER A 85 17.58 -0.64 11.35
N LEU A 86 18.22 -1.57 12.06
CA LEU A 86 17.75 -2.03 13.38
C LEU A 86 18.08 -1.02 14.50
N GLU A 87 18.94 -0.05 14.21
CA GLU A 87 19.46 0.91 15.20
C GLU A 87 18.59 2.15 15.32
N GLU A 88 18.07 2.67 14.20
CA GLU A 88 17.29 3.90 14.17
C GLU A 88 16.10 3.79 13.22
N GLY A 89 14.94 4.31 13.67
CA GLY A 89 13.76 4.39 12.84
C GLY A 89 13.88 5.47 11.75
N ILE A 90 13.46 5.17 10.52
CA ILE A 90 13.44 6.14 9.42
C ILE A 90 12.02 6.65 9.19
N ASP A 91 11.86 7.97 9.24
CA ASP A 91 10.60 8.64 8.88
C ASP A 91 10.52 8.86 7.37
N MET A 92 9.73 8.04 6.70
CA MET A 92 9.39 8.14 5.28
C MET A 92 7.93 8.57 5.07
N ARG A 93 7.31 9.23 6.06
CA ARG A 93 5.90 9.61 6.00
C ARG A 93 5.63 10.54 4.81
N ARG A 94 4.39 10.46 4.31
CA ARG A 94 3.87 11.31 3.23
C ARG A 94 4.74 11.23 1.97
N VAL A 95 5.15 10.04 1.56
CA VAL A 95 5.82 9.83 0.26
C VAL A 95 4.78 9.50 -0.82
N PHE A 96 5.03 9.93 -2.06
CA PHE A 96 4.17 9.65 -3.21
C PHE A 96 4.81 8.65 -4.17
N LEU A 97 4.33 7.40 -4.16
CA LEU A 97 4.84 6.27 -4.95
C LEU A 97 3.69 5.56 -5.67
N SER A 98 3.15 6.18 -6.72
CA SER A 98 2.18 5.47 -7.59
C SER A 98 2.93 4.67 -8.66
N ASN A 99 2.41 3.50 -9.05
CA ASN A 99 2.94 2.62 -10.11
C ASN A 99 4.46 2.34 -10.03
N VAL A 100 5.04 2.34 -8.83
CA VAL A 100 6.46 2.03 -8.62
C VAL A 100 6.66 0.54 -8.47
N ASN A 101 7.83 0.04 -8.86
CA ASN A 101 8.26 -1.34 -8.61
C ASN A 101 9.30 -1.42 -7.47
N PRO A 102 8.88 -1.56 -6.20
CA PRO A 102 9.75 -1.97 -5.09
C PRO A 102 9.81 -3.48 -4.83
N ASP A 103 9.64 -4.36 -5.84
CA ASP A 103 9.78 -5.81 -5.65
C ASP A 103 11.08 -6.18 -4.92
N ASN A 104 11.01 -7.15 -4.02
CA ASN A 104 12.13 -7.63 -3.21
C ASN A 104 12.83 -6.54 -2.37
N ALA A 105 12.19 -5.39 -2.14
CA ALA A 105 12.74 -4.36 -1.26
C ALA A 105 12.76 -4.83 0.21
N SER A 106 13.72 -4.30 0.96
CA SER A 106 13.86 -4.51 2.40
C SER A 106 13.60 -3.22 3.14
N PHE A 107 12.64 -3.24 4.07
CA PHE A 107 12.30 -2.10 4.91
C PHE A 107 12.37 -2.51 6.39
N THR A 108 13.24 -1.82 7.14
CA THR A 108 13.48 -2.11 8.57
C THR A 108 13.25 -0.86 9.41
N SER A 109 12.34 -0.89 10.38
CA SER A 109 12.06 0.24 11.27
C SER A 109 11.65 1.52 10.51
N VAL A 110 10.88 1.40 9.42
CA VAL A 110 10.48 2.54 8.57
C VAL A 110 9.02 2.93 8.83
N SER A 111 8.74 4.24 8.91
CA SER A 111 7.38 4.76 8.94
C SER A 111 6.98 5.37 7.61
N PHE A 112 6.03 4.76 6.92
CA PHE A 112 5.42 5.26 5.68
C PHE A 112 4.07 5.94 5.93
N GLY A 113 3.74 6.31 7.17
CA GLY A 113 2.41 6.83 7.49
C GLY A 113 1.92 7.97 6.56
N ASN A 114 0.63 7.92 6.19
CA ASN A 114 0.00 8.87 5.26
C ASN A 114 0.65 8.95 3.87
N SER A 115 1.24 7.86 3.39
CA SER A 115 1.85 7.79 2.04
C SER A 115 0.90 7.22 0.99
N VAL A 116 1.27 7.37 -0.28
CA VAL A 116 0.55 6.82 -1.43
C VAL A 116 1.42 5.75 -2.10
N PHE A 117 0.89 4.54 -2.19
CA PHE A 117 1.46 3.33 -2.77
C PHE A 117 0.50 2.72 -3.81
N LYS A 118 -0.24 3.57 -4.53
CA LYS A 118 -1.24 3.12 -5.50
C LYS A 118 -0.57 2.31 -6.62
N TYR A 119 -1.14 1.15 -6.95
CA TYR A 119 -0.67 0.29 -8.04
C TYR A 119 0.82 -0.12 -7.94
N THR A 120 1.42 -0.06 -6.75
CA THR A 120 2.83 -0.47 -6.56
C THR A 120 2.98 -1.97 -6.63
N ARG A 121 4.12 -2.44 -7.14
CA ARG A 121 4.50 -3.86 -7.13
C ARG A 121 5.45 -4.15 -5.96
N LEU A 122 4.88 -4.67 -4.88
CA LEU A 122 5.54 -5.06 -3.64
C LEU A 122 5.46 -6.60 -3.52
N ARG A 123 6.03 -7.32 -4.49
CA ARG A 123 6.13 -8.79 -4.42
C ARG A 123 7.37 -9.20 -3.64
N GLY A 124 7.19 -10.12 -2.68
CA GLY A 124 8.26 -10.61 -1.81
C GLY A 124 9.05 -9.56 -0.99
N PRO A 125 8.45 -8.46 -0.51
CA PRO A 125 9.18 -7.49 0.30
C PRO A 125 9.54 -8.09 1.66
N ALA A 126 10.73 -7.75 2.15
CA ALA A 126 11.11 -8.01 3.53
C ALA A 126 10.71 -6.81 4.39
N PHE A 127 9.70 -7.00 5.24
CA PHE A 127 9.32 -6.01 6.25
C PHE A 127 9.82 -6.43 7.63
N HIS A 128 10.38 -5.48 8.38
CA HIS A 128 10.67 -5.64 9.80
C HIS A 128 10.31 -4.35 10.53
N SER A 129 9.33 -4.39 11.42
CA SER A 129 8.89 -3.22 12.22
C SER A 129 8.50 -2.01 11.37
N VAL A 130 7.72 -2.23 10.30
CA VAL A 130 7.31 -1.17 9.36
C VAL A 130 5.91 -0.64 9.71
N SER A 131 5.74 0.67 9.68
CA SER A 131 4.45 1.32 9.87
C SER A 131 3.87 1.83 8.54
N PHE A 132 2.70 1.34 8.19
CA PHE A 132 1.87 1.73 7.04
C PHE A 132 0.55 2.39 7.49
N GLU A 133 0.55 3.08 8.63
CA GLU A 133 -0.65 3.76 9.12
C GLU A 133 -1.20 4.76 8.10
N TYR A 134 -2.50 4.69 7.80
CA TYR A 134 -3.18 5.57 6.84
C TYR A 134 -2.57 5.56 5.43
N VAL A 135 -1.84 4.51 5.04
CA VAL A 135 -1.28 4.40 3.70
C VAL A 135 -2.35 4.03 2.69
N ASN A 136 -2.31 4.68 1.52
CA ASN A 136 -3.17 4.32 0.41
C ASN A 136 -2.46 3.28 -0.48
N PHE A 137 -2.91 2.03 -0.43
CA PHE A 137 -2.43 0.92 -1.25
C PHE A 137 -3.35 0.60 -2.42
N VAL A 138 -4.24 1.49 -2.86
CA VAL A 138 -5.26 1.14 -3.87
C VAL A 138 -4.63 0.46 -5.10
N GLY A 139 -5.08 -0.75 -5.41
CA GLY A 139 -4.58 -1.55 -6.54
C GLY A 139 -3.16 -2.10 -6.40
N ALA A 140 -2.54 -2.01 -5.22
CA ALA A 140 -1.19 -2.50 -5.00
C ALA A 140 -1.11 -4.05 -5.04
N GLN A 141 0.07 -4.54 -5.36
CA GLN A 141 0.40 -5.95 -5.45
C GLN A 141 1.31 -6.33 -4.28
N LEU A 142 0.76 -7.02 -3.29
CA LEU A 142 1.41 -7.46 -2.04
C LEU A 142 1.52 -8.99 -1.96
N GLN A 143 1.60 -9.68 -3.10
CA GLN A 143 1.69 -11.13 -3.10
C GLN A 143 2.94 -11.60 -2.35
N GLU A 144 2.76 -12.67 -1.57
CA GLU A 144 3.81 -13.31 -0.76
C GLU A 144 4.45 -12.39 0.31
N ALA A 145 3.91 -11.19 0.53
CA ALA A 145 4.44 -10.26 1.51
C ALA A 145 4.19 -10.75 2.94
N ASN A 146 5.19 -10.65 3.82
CA ASN A 146 4.99 -10.92 5.24
C ASN A 146 4.57 -9.64 5.98
N LEU A 147 3.27 -9.44 6.16
CA LEU A 147 2.72 -8.27 6.84
C LEU A 147 2.63 -8.45 8.37
N ILE A 148 2.84 -9.63 8.95
CA ILE A 148 2.64 -9.90 10.39
C ILE A 148 3.37 -8.90 11.30
N VAL A 149 4.56 -8.45 10.90
CA VAL A 149 5.42 -7.52 11.65
C VAL A 149 5.23 -6.05 11.27
N THR A 150 4.09 -5.73 10.63
CA THR A 150 3.77 -4.38 10.15
C THR A 150 2.55 -3.81 10.85
N ASN A 151 2.46 -2.48 10.90
CA ASN A 151 1.25 -1.79 11.33
C ASN A 151 0.50 -1.27 10.10
N VAL A 152 -0.72 -1.77 9.85
CA VAL A 152 -1.58 -1.38 8.70
C VAL A 152 -2.80 -0.58 9.13
N TYR A 153 -2.78 0.00 10.33
CA TYR A 153 -3.92 0.71 10.91
C TYR A 153 -4.46 1.80 9.97
N LYS A 154 -5.76 1.72 9.66
CA LYS A 154 -6.50 2.62 8.76
C LYS A 154 -5.90 2.78 7.36
N ALA A 155 -5.09 1.83 6.90
CA ALA A 155 -4.67 1.80 5.51
C ALA A 155 -5.84 1.50 4.57
N ASP A 156 -5.73 1.92 3.32
CA ASP A 156 -6.70 1.65 2.26
C ASP A 156 -6.16 0.56 1.35
N PHE A 157 -6.73 -0.64 1.45
CA PHE A 157 -6.38 -1.82 0.69
C PHE A 157 -7.33 -2.06 -0.49
N THR A 158 -8.11 -1.07 -0.93
CA THR A 158 -9.06 -1.25 -2.03
C THR A 158 -8.39 -1.83 -3.28
N SER A 159 -8.91 -2.93 -3.82
CA SER A 159 -8.35 -3.65 -4.98
C SER A 159 -6.92 -4.17 -4.81
N VAL A 160 -6.43 -4.35 -3.58
CA VAL A 160 -5.10 -4.92 -3.33
C VAL A 160 -5.09 -6.42 -3.57
N ASN A 161 -3.99 -6.93 -4.15
CA ASN A 161 -3.75 -8.37 -4.22
C ASN A 161 -2.77 -8.84 -3.15
N MET A 162 -3.24 -9.69 -2.24
CA MET A 162 -2.48 -10.30 -1.13
C MET A 162 -2.34 -11.82 -1.25
N MET A 163 -2.44 -12.40 -2.45
CA MET A 163 -2.25 -13.84 -2.65
C MET A 163 -0.92 -14.32 -2.04
N GLY A 164 -0.97 -15.34 -1.17
CA GLY A 164 0.20 -15.88 -0.45
C GLY A 164 0.80 -14.96 0.62
N ALA A 165 0.25 -13.77 0.88
CA ALA A 165 0.75 -12.87 1.91
C ALA A 165 0.46 -13.42 3.33
N LYS A 166 1.28 -13.06 4.30
CA LYS A 166 1.03 -13.38 5.71
C LYS A 166 0.43 -12.18 6.41
N ILE A 167 -0.79 -12.30 6.92
CA ILE A 167 -1.48 -11.23 7.65
C ILE A 167 -2.32 -11.85 8.77
N SER A 168 -2.40 -11.18 9.93
CA SER A 168 -3.21 -11.64 11.07
C SER A 168 -4.62 -11.06 11.04
N GLN A 169 -5.59 -11.73 11.70
CA GLN A 169 -6.96 -11.19 11.83
C GLN A 169 -6.97 -9.80 12.48
N LYS A 170 -6.14 -9.58 13.51
CA LYS A 170 -6.03 -8.28 14.18
C LYS A 170 -5.65 -7.16 13.20
N GLN A 171 -4.78 -7.45 12.25
CA GLN A 171 -4.38 -6.50 11.21
C GLN A 171 -5.49 -6.29 10.19
N ILE A 172 -6.16 -7.35 9.73
CA ILE A 172 -7.32 -7.21 8.83
C ILE A 172 -8.38 -6.30 9.46
N ASN A 173 -8.69 -6.50 10.75
CA ASN A 173 -9.66 -5.69 11.49
C ASN A 173 -9.23 -4.22 11.67
N SER A 174 -7.94 -3.91 11.53
CA SER A 174 -7.41 -2.56 11.68
C SER A 174 -7.32 -1.79 10.36
N ILE A 175 -7.44 -2.46 9.21
CA ILE A 175 -7.45 -1.83 7.88
C ILE A 175 -8.70 -0.96 7.75
N GLY A 176 -8.56 0.21 7.11
CA GLY A 176 -9.63 1.18 6.94
C GLY A 176 -10.59 0.85 5.80
N SER A 177 -10.08 0.31 4.69
CA SER A 177 -10.89 -0.14 3.54
C SER A 177 -10.31 -1.41 2.94
N ILE A 178 -11.17 -2.37 2.61
CA ILE A 178 -10.80 -3.69 2.05
C ILE A 178 -11.66 -4.08 0.83
N SER A 179 -12.28 -3.10 0.16
CA SER A 179 -13.12 -3.39 -1.01
C SER A 179 -12.32 -4.05 -2.14
N LEU A 180 -12.84 -5.11 -2.76
CA LEU A 180 -12.21 -5.82 -3.89
C LEU A 180 -10.79 -6.37 -3.60
N VAL A 181 -10.45 -6.63 -2.35
CA VAL A 181 -9.17 -7.26 -1.96
C VAL A 181 -9.14 -8.74 -2.39
N ILE A 182 -8.01 -9.18 -2.93
CA ILE A 182 -7.68 -10.62 -3.08
C ILE A 182 -6.89 -11.03 -1.84
N PHE A 183 -7.42 -11.93 -1.02
CA PHE A 183 -6.78 -12.39 0.23
C PHE A 183 -5.80 -13.56 -0.01
N PRO A 184 -4.93 -13.89 0.96
CA PRO A 184 -3.99 -15.01 0.84
C PRO A 184 -4.68 -16.38 0.75
N ASP A 185 -4.18 -17.25 -0.12
CA ASP A 185 -4.54 -18.68 -0.16
C ASP A 185 -3.87 -19.43 0.99
N ASP A 186 -4.52 -20.47 1.53
CA ASP A 186 -3.88 -21.34 2.51
C ASP A 186 -2.88 -22.26 1.79
N SER A 187 -1.62 -22.23 2.21
CA SER A 187 -0.53 -23.00 1.60
C SER A 187 -0.64 -24.52 1.84
N GLN A 188 -1.83 -25.04 2.16
CA GLN A 188 -2.15 -26.44 2.44
C GLN A 188 -3.14 -27.04 1.43
N GLY A 189 -3.56 -26.29 0.40
CA GLY A 189 -4.39 -26.82 -0.68
C GLY A 189 -5.78 -27.28 -0.23
N ARG A 190 -6.32 -26.72 0.86
CA ARG A 190 -7.71 -26.95 1.31
C ARG A 190 -8.61 -25.74 1.12
N ASN A 191 -8.25 -24.84 0.24
CA ASN A 191 -9.12 -23.74 -0.12
C ASN A 191 -9.24 -23.60 -1.63
N PRO A 192 -10.07 -24.42 -2.30
CA PRO A 192 -10.28 -24.27 -3.73
C PRO A 192 -11.20 -23.10 -4.05
N ASN A 193 -11.88 -22.48 -3.07
CA ASN A 193 -12.73 -21.28 -3.16
C ASN A 193 -13.66 -21.19 -1.93
N LEU A 194 -13.17 -20.75 -0.77
CA LEU A 194 -14.04 -20.33 0.34
C LEU A 194 -14.72 -18.98 0.08
N PHE A 195 -14.37 -18.35 -1.03
CA PHE A 195 -15.01 -17.18 -1.62
C PHE A 195 -15.59 -17.48 -3.01
N THR A 196 -16.15 -18.68 -3.24
CA THR A 196 -17.03 -18.85 -4.41
C THR A 196 -18.43 -18.37 -4.06
N ASP A 197 -19.09 -17.71 -5.02
CA ASP A 197 -20.52 -17.42 -4.99
C ASP A 197 -21.34 -18.65 -4.57
N SER A 198 -20.91 -19.86 -4.93
CA SER A 198 -21.53 -21.14 -4.55
C SER A 198 -21.66 -21.39 -3.03
N ASN A 199 -20.65 -21.06 -2.21
CA ASN A 199 -20.74 -21.26 -0.76
C ASN A 199 -21.63 -20.19 -0.10
N CYS A 200 -21.63 -18.97 -0.63
CA CYS A 200 -22.53 -17.90 -0.22
C CYS A 200 -23.98 -18.17 -0.65
N GLU A 201 -24.19 -18.70 -1.86
CA GLU A 201 -25.49 -19.17 -2.37
C GLU A 201 -26.02 -20.34 -1.53
N LYS A 202 -25.17 -21.30 -1.16
CA LYS A 202 -25.54 -22.40 -0.27
C LYS A 202 -26.01 -21.89 1.09
N PHE A 203 -25.30 -20.94 1.71
CA PHE A 203 -25.74 -20.31 2.95
C PHE A 203 -27.07 -19.55 2.79
N ILE A 204 -27.23 -18.76 1.73
CA ILE A 204 -28.48 -18.03 1.45
C ILE A 204 -29.66 -19.00 1.25
N ASN A 205 -29.44 -20.08 0.49
CA ASN A 205 -30.45 -21.09 0.20
C ASN A 205 -30.82 -21.92 1.44
N GLU A 206 -29.86 -22.27 2.28
CA GLU A 206 -30.09 -23.06 3.50
C GLU A 206 -30.69 -22.24 4.65
N THR A 207 -30.44 -20.92 4.69
CA THR A 207 -30.99 -20.05 5.74
C THR A 207 -32.33 -19.41 5.39
N ASN A 208 -32.80 -19.55 4.15
CA ASN A 208 -34.14 -19.21 3.67
C ASN A 208 -34.64 -17.81 4.11
N SER A 209 -33.72 -16.84 4.27
CA SER A 209 -34.07 -15.54 4.84
C SER A 209 -33.94 -14.43 3.80
N GLN A 210 -35.09 -13.94 3.35
CA GLN A 210 -35.14 -12.86 2.37
C GLN A 210 -34.77 -11.47 2.92
N GLN A 211 -34.61 -11.26 4.22
CA GLN A 211 -34.16 -9.96 4.73
C GLN A 211 -33.34 -10.10 6.03
N ASN A 212 -32.25 -9.33 6.12
CA ASN A 212 -31.39 -9.14 7.29
C ASN A 212 -30.79 -10.42 7.91
N ILE A 213 -29.82 -10.99 7.19
CA ILE A 213 -28.87 -11.94 7.80
C ILE A 213 -27.84 -11.12 8.59
N SER A 214 -27.64 -11.43 9.88
CA SER A 214 -26.60 -10.79 10.69
C SER A 214 -25.28 -11.57 10.61
N ILE A 215 -24.15 -10.88 10.82
CA ILE A 215 -22.83 -11.49 10.85
C ILE A 215 -22.71 -12.62 11.88
N ASN A 216 -23.47 -12.56 12.97
CA ASN A 216 -23.49 -13.57 14.02
C ASN A 216 -24.18 -14.85 13.54
N ARG A 217 -25.24 -14.74 12.74
CA ARG A 217 -25.96 -15.89 12.19
C ARG A 217 -25.13 -16.68 11.19
N TYR A 218 -24.31 -16.01 10.36
CA TYR A 218 -23.38 -16.69 9.45
C TYR A 218 -22.28 -17.44 10.22
N ARG A 219 -21.76 -16.84 11.31
CA ARG A 219 -20.77 -17.49 12.18
C ARG A 219 -21.33 -18.75 12.84
N GLU A 220 -22.56 -18.69 13.36
CA GLU A 220 -23.21 -19.85 13.96
C GLU A 220 -23.42 -20.97 12.95
N TRP A 221 -23.80 -20.66 11.71
CA TRP A 221 -23.94 -21.65 10.64
C TRP A 221 -22.60 -22.33 10.31
N LEU A 222 -21.52 -21.57 10.15
CA LEU A 222 -20.18 -22.14 9.94
C LEU A 222 -19.78 -23.11 11.06
N ILE A 223 -20.04 -22.74 12.32
CA ILE A 223 -19.76 -23.61 13.47
C ILE A 223 -20.60 -24.89 13.40
N GLN A 224 -21.89 -24.79 13.04
CA GLN A 224 -22.80 -25.94 12.94
C GLN A 224 -22.38 -26.93 11.86
N ILE A 225 -21.84 -26.46 10.73
CA ILE A 225 -21.35 -27.34 9.67
C ILE A 225 -19.94 -27.89 9.93
N GLY A 226 -19.41 -27.73 11.15
CA GLY A 226 -18.12 -28.27 11.56
C GLY A 226 -16.91 -27.41 11.16
N TRP A 227 -17.14 -26.17 10.74
CA TRP A 227 -16.08 -25.21 10.42
C TRP A 227 -15.72 -24.38 11.66
N GLN A 228 -14.84 -24.93 12.50
CA GLN A 228 -14.18 -24.18 13.58
C GLN A 228 -12.75 -23.87 13.17
N HIS A 229 -12.45 -22.60 12.89
CA HIS A 229 -11.08 -22.12 12.80
C HIS A 229 -10.87 -20.96 13.77
N ASP A 230 -9.77 -21.04 14.51
CA ASP A 230 -9.33 -20.07 15.50
C ASP A 230 -9.27 -18.65 14.94
N GLY A 231 -10.31 -17.88 15.20
CA GLY A 231 -10.25 -16.42 15.18
C GLY A 231 -10.31 -15.74 13.82
N PHE A 232 -10.80 -16.37 12.75
CA PHE A 232 -11.02 -15.68 11.46
C PHE A 232 -12.50 -15.64 11.06
N ILE A 233 -12.98 -14.46 10.68
CA ILE A 233 -14.35 -14.21 10.21
C ILE A 233 -14.25 -13.57 8.82
N TYR A 234 -14.99 -14.12 7.86
CA TYR A 234 -14.94 -13.71 6.45
C TYR A 234 -16.32 -13.28 5.94
N TYR A 235 -16.34 -12.34 4.98
CA TYR A 235 -17.53 -11.72 4.39
C TYR A 235 -17.78 -12.26 2.97
N CYS A 236 -19.06 -12.46 2.61
CA CYS A 236 -19.48 -12.68 1.23
C CYS A 236 -19.40 -11.37 0.44
N THR A 237 -18.72 -11.35 -0.69
CA THR A 237 -18.64 -10.19 -1.59
C THR A 237 -19.99 -9.80 -2.20
N GLY A 238 -20.94 -10.75 -2.31
CA GLY A 238 -22.31 -10.50 -2.80
C GLY A 238 -23.25 -9.74 -1.83
N TRP A 239 -22.77 -9.32 -0.67
CA TRP A 239 -23.58 -8.57 0.31
C TRP A 239 -23.85 -7.11 -0.10
N PHE A 240 -22.96 -6.48 -0.86
CA PHE A 240 -23.08 -5.06 -1.21
C PHE A 240 -23.97 -4.80 -2.44
N ASP A 241 -24.05 -5.73 -3.39
CA ASP A 241 -24.84 -5.53 -4.60
C ASP A 241 -26.33 -5.80 -4.37
N LYS A 242 -26.71 -6.78 -3.53
CA LYS A 242 -28.12 -7.05 -3.21
C LYS A 242 -28.75 -6.15 -2.15
N ALA A 243 -27.95 -5.43 -1.36
CA ALA A 243 -28.46 -4.48 -0.35
C ALA A 243 -28.82 -3.12 -0.95
N ASN A 244 -28.47 -2.84 -2.22
CA ASN A 244 -28.82 -1.61 -2.94
C ASN A 244 -29.94 -1.81 -3.97
N ASP A 245 -30.43 -3.05 -4.15
CA ASP A 245 -31.58 -3.39 -5.01
C ASP A 245 -32.86 -3.69 -4.19
N LEU A 246 -32.89 -3.27 -2.91
CA LEU A 246 -34.06 -3.27 -2.02
C LEU A 246 -34.17 -1.91 -1.31
#